data_AF-A0A0L0G963-F1
#
_entry.id   AF-A0A0L0G963-F1
#
_cell.length_a   1.000
_cell.length_b   1.000
_cell.length_c   1.000
_cell.angle_alpha   90.00
_cell.angle_beta   90.00
_cell.angle_gamma   90.00
#
_symmetry.space_group_name_H-M   'P 1'
#
loop_
_entity.id
_entity.type
_entity.pdbx_description
1 polymer ?
#
loop_
_entity_poly.entity_id
_entity_poly.type
_entity_poly.pdbx_seq_one_letter_code
_entity_poly.pdbx_strand_id
1 'polypeptide(L)'
;KIVSTCTSLFSSAFVYYWSEYFPTVKLKQPPVFDGRMVCYPTLLNMRDYLNWRQADCHINNLYNTVFWALVQKGGMSQKDAEVHLKNTATYDGSGQQHGG
;
A
#
# COMPACT_ATOMS: atom_id res chain seq x y z
N LYS A 1 3.20 -25.39 1.62
CA LYS A 1 3.09 -25.48 0.14
C LYS A 1 2.39 -24.27 -0.47
N ILE A 2 1.19 -23.88 -0.03
CA ILE A 2 0.43 -22.79 -0.67
C ILE A 2 1.20 -21.46 -0.70
N VAL A 3 1.63 -20.93 0.46
CA VAL A 3 2.35 -19.64 0.52
C VAL A 3 3.59 -19.64 -0.36
N SER A 4 4.46 -20.65 -0.21
CA SER A 4 5.68 -20.79 -1.01
C SER A 4 5.42 -20.93 -2.51
N THR A 5 4.33 -21.59 -2.91
CA THR A 5 3.93 -21.69 -4.32
C THR A 5 3.43 -20.35 -4.85
N CYS A 6 2.61 -19.62 -4.10
CA CYS A 6 2.15 -18.29 -4.49
C CYS A 6 3.31 -17.30 -4.62
N THR A 7 4.22 -17.25 -3.65
CA THR A 7 5.35 -16.31 -3.67
C THR A 7 6.37 -16.65 -4.76
N SER A 8 6.70 -17.92 -4.97
CA SER A 8 7.59 -18.34 -6.07
C SER A 8 6.98 -18.05 -7.44
N LEU A 9 5.70 -18.36 -7.64
CA LEU A 9 5.00 -18.06 -8.90
C LEU A 9 4.97 -16.55 -9.15
N PHE A 10 4.57 -15.75 -8.16
CA PHE A 10 4.51 -14.30 -8.31
C PHE A 10 5.89 -13.70 -8.60
N SER A 11 6.94 -14.14 -7.89
CA SER A 11 8.31 -13.68 -8.13
C SER A 11 8.77 -14.01 -9.56
N SER A 12 8.49 -15.24 -10.02
CA SER A 12 8.84 -15.67 -11.38
C SER A 12 8.09 -14.88 -12.45
N ALA A 13 6.78 -14.66 -12.27
CA ALA A 13 5.96 -13.88 -13.19
C ALA A 13 6.41 -12.42 -13.24
N PHE A 14 6.74 -11.81 -12.08
CA PHE A 14 7.23 -10.44 -12.02
C PHE A 14 8.50 -10.25 -12.85
N VAL A 15 9.47 -11.16 -12.75
CA VAL A 15 10.70 -11.11 -13.54
C VAL A 15 10.42 -11.40 -15.02
N TYR A 16 9.58 -12.40 -15.31
CA TYR A 16 9.24 -12.82 -16.67
C TYR A 16 8.58 -11.69 -17.47
N TYR A 17 7.60 -10.99 -16.89
CA TYR A 17 6.88 -9.92 -17.55
C TYR A 17 7.53 -8.54 -17.40
N TRP A 18 8.64 -8.41 -16.65
CA TRP A 18 9.26 -7.11 -16.37
C TRP A 18 9.60 -6.33 -17.65
N SER A 19 10.22 -6.98 -18.64
CA SER A 19 10.61 -6.32 -19.90
C SER A 19 9.44 -5.93 -20.78
N GLU A 20 8.26 -6.51 -20.57
CA GLU A 20 7.04 -6.12 -21.28
C GLU A 20 6.54 -4.76 -20.79
N TYR A 21 6.54 -4.54 -19.47
CA TYR A 21 6.09 -3.28 -18.87
C TYR A 21 7.18 -2.20 -18.79
N PHE A 22 8.45 -2.61 -18.67
CA PHE A 22 9.60 -1.72 -18.54
C PHE A 22 10.72 -2.08 -19.53
N PRO A 23 10.50 -1.87 -20.85
CA PRO A 23 11.40 -2.37 -21.89
C PRO A 23 12.81 -1.77 -21.85
N THR A 24 12.96 -0.55 -21.32
CA THR A 24 14.24 0.16 -21.25
C THR A 24 14.91 0.09 -19.88
N VAL A 25 14.20 -0.38 -18.85
CA VAL A 25 14.72 -0.43 -17.47
C VAL A 25 15.10 -1.85 -17.15
N LYS A 26 16.38 -2.12 -16.88
CA LYS A 26 16.82 -3.44 -16.42
C LYS A 26 16.60 -3.59 -14.92
N LEU A 27 16.21 -4.80 -14.49
CA LEU A 27 16.21 -5.16 -13.07
C LEU A 27 17.63 -5.06 -12.51
N LYS A 28 17.79 -4.28 -11.45
CA LYS A 28 19.08 -4.11 -10.75
C LYS A 28 19.35 -5.24 -9.75
N GLN A 29 18.28 -5.85 -9.24
CA GLN A 29 18.32 -6.94 -8.28
C GLN A 29 17.08 -7.83 -8.46
N PRO A 30 17.16 -9.13 -8.11
CA PRO A 30 16.00 -9.99 -8.07
C PRO A 30 14.96 -9.46 -7.06
N PRO A 31 13.68 -9.34 -7.43
CA PRO A 31 12.63 -8.95 -6.50
C PRO A 31 12.37 -10.10 -5.50
N VAL A 32 12.03 -9.73 -4.27
CA VAL A 32 11.69 -10.67 -3.19
C VAL A 32 10.34 -10.28 -2.62
N PHE A 33 9.45 -11.25 -2.47
CA PHE A 33 8.11 -11.05 -1.94
C PHE A 33 7.89 -11.94 -0.71
N ASP A 34 7.47 -11.30 0.37
CA ASP A 34 7.01 -12.01 1.56
C ASP A 34 5.55 -12.45 1.40
N GLY A 35 5.20 -13.58 2.01
CA GLY A 35 3.88 -14.17 1.92
C GLY A 35 3.44 -14.70 3.27
N ARG A 36 2.19 -14.44 3.63
CA ARG A 36 1.55 -15.01 4.81
C ARG A 36 0.19 -15.58 4.46
N MET A 37 -0.21 -16.62 5.16
CA MET A 37 -1.55 -17.19 5.09
C MET A 37 -2.28 -16.89 6.38
N VAL A 38 -3.51 -16.38 6.26
CA VAL A 38 -4.37 -16.04 7.38
C VAL A 38 -5.72 -16.71 7.16
N CYS A 39 -6.20 -17.42 8.18
CA CYS A 39 -7.50 -18.09 8.14
C CYS A 39 -8.57 -17.17 8.72
N TYR A 40 -9.66 -16.97 7.99
CA TYR A 40 -10.83 -16.22 8.46
C TYR A 40 -11.97 -17.20 8.73
N PRO A 41 -12.47 -17.30 9.98
CA PRO A 41 -13.47 -18.30 10.35
C PRO A 41 -14.86 -17.99 9.79
N THR A 42 -15.12 -16.74 9.38
CA THR A 42 -16.38 -16.32 8.77
C THR A 42 -16.16 -15.43 7.55
N LEU A 43 -17.17 -15.34 6.68
CA LEU A 43 -17.18 -14.38 5.57
C LEU A 43 -17.14 -12.93 6.06
N LEU A 44 -17.71 -12.65 7.23
CA LEU A 44 -17.65 -11.31 7.83
C LEU A 44 -16.19 -10.92 8.12
N ASN A 45 -15.41 -11.80 8.76
CA ASN A 45 -14.00 -11.50 9.05
C ASN A 45 -13.16 -11.31 7.78
N MET A 46 -13.45 -12.06 6.70
CA MET A 46 -12.80 -11.84 5.41
C MET A 46 -13.15 -10.46 4.84
N ARG A 47 -14.43 -10.05 4.89
CA ARG A 47 -14.87 -8.74 4.42
C ARG A 47 -14.23 -7.60 5.22
N ASP A 48 -14.20 -7.72 6.54
CA ASP A 48 -13.56 -6.73 7.41
C ASP A 48 -12.07 -6.57 7.08
N TYR A 49 -11.38 -7.69 6.82
CA TYR A 49 -9.98 -7.65 6.40
C TYR A 49 -9.79 -6.95 5.05
N LEU A 50 -10.63 -7.24 4.06
CA LEU A 50 -10.56 -6.58 2.75
C LEU A 50 -10.88 -5.08 2.85
N ASN A 51 -11.89 -4.71 3.63
CA ASN A 51 -12.25 -3.31 3.92
C ASN A 51 -11.08 -2.58 4.60
N TRP A 52 -10.44 -3.22 5.58
CA TRP A 52 -9.26 -2.66 6.23
C TRP A 52 -8.11 -2.43 5.25
N ARG A 53 -7.82 -3.41 4.36
CA ARG A 53 -6.81 -3.25 3.31
C ARG A 53 -7.14 -2.12 2.32
N GLN A 54 -8.42 -1.92 2.01
CA GLN A 54 -8.88 -0.84 1.14
C GLN A 54 -8.75 0.53 1.82
N ALA A 55 -9.18 0.65 3.08
CA ALA A 55 -9.04 1.88 3.85
C ALA A 55 -7.56 2.29 4.00
N ASP A 56 -6.68 1.33 4.31
CA ASP A 56 -5.24 1.54 4.38
C ASP A 56 -4.66 2.01 3.03
N CYS A 57 -5.11 1.41 1.92
CA CYS A 57 -4.73 1.86 0.58
C CYS A 57 -5.20 3.29 0.30
N HIS A 58 -6.45 3.61 0.62
CA HIS A 58 -7.03 4.93 0.38
C HIS A 58 -6.27 6.04 1.12
N ILE A 59 -6.03 5.84 2.41
CA ILE A 59 -5.31 6.79 3.26
C ILE A 59 -3.87 6.98 2.75
N ASN A 60 -3.14 5.89 2.51
CA ASN A 60 -1.75 5.95 2.05
C ASN A 60 -1.64 6.58 0.66
N ASN A 61 -2.55 6.26 -0.27
CA ASN A 61 -2.51 6.80 -1.62
C ASN A 61 -2.85 8.31 -1.62
N LEU A 62 -3.84 8.73 -0.84
CA LEU A 62 -4.18 10.14 -0.70
C LEU A 62 -2.99 10.93 -0.13
N TYR A 63 -2.41 10.45 0.98
CA TYR A 63 -1.23 11.07 1.59
C TYR A 63 -0.07 11.17 0.59
N ASN A 64 0.31 10.05 -0.04
CA ASN A 64 1.45 10.02 -0.97
C ASN A 64 1.21 10.90 -2.21
N THR A 65 -0.01 10.95 -2.73
CA THR A 65 -0.35 11.80 -3.88
C THR A 65 -0.13 13.27 -3.55
N VAL A 66 -0.64 13.73 -2.39
CA VAL A 66 -0.47 15.12 -1.97
C VAL A 66 0.99 15.40 -1.61
N PHE A 67 1.65 14.49 -0.88
CA PHE A 67 3.06 14.60 -0.53
C PHE A 67 3.95 14.80 -1.77
N TRP A 68 3.81 13.93 -2.77
CA TRP A 68 4.61 14.04 -3.99
C TRP A 68 4.22 15.25 -4.85
N ALA A 69 2.96 15.69 -4.81
CA ALA A 69 2.56 16.94 -5.46
C ALA A 69 3.26 18.15 -4.81
N LEU A 70 3.32 18.22 -3.48
CA LEU A 70 4.01 19.30 -2.76
C LEU A 70 5.52 19.31 -3.06
N VAL A 71 6.15 18.14 -3.11
CA VAL A 71 7.59 18.02 -3.41
C VAL A 71 7.88 18.35 -4.87
N GLN A 72 7.20 17.71 -5.81
CA GLN A 72 7.56 17.77 -7.23
C GLN A 72 7.00 19.00 -7.94
N LYS A 73 5.81 19.47 -7.55
CA LYS A 73 5.14 20.63 -8.18
C LYS A 73 5.19 21.88 -7.31
N GLY A 74 5.13 21.71 -5.99
CA GLY A 74 5.18 22.81 -5.02
C GLY A 74 6.59 23.25 -4.63
N GLY A 75 7.63 22.50 -5.01
CA GLY A 75 9.02 22.83 -4.69
C GLY A 75 9.40 22.70 -3.21
N MET A 76 8.55 22.06 -2.40
CA MET A 76 8.86 21.83 -0.98
C MET A 76 9.93 20.76 -0.82
N SER A 77 10.76 20.86 0.23
CA SER A 77 11.58 19.73 0.65
C SER A 77 10.71 18.60 1.19
N GLN A 78 11.20 17.36 1.15
CA GLN A 78 10.46 16.21 1.71
C GLN A 78 10.14 16.41 3.20
N LYS A 79 11.06 17.01 3.96
CA LYS A 79 10.88 17.30 5.39
C LYS A 79 9.79 18.33 5.61
N ASP A 80 9.76 19.39 4.81
CA ASP A 80 8.75 20.45 4.94
C ASP A 80 7.38 19.93 4.51
N ALA A 81 7.30 19.11 3.45
CA ALA A 81 6.07 18.45 3.03
C ALA A 81 5.52 17.50 4.11
N GLU A 82 6.39 16.72 4.79
CA GLU A 82 5.97 15.86 5.91
C GLU A 82 5.42 16.69 7.08
N VAL A 83 6.12 17.77 7.47
CA VAL A 83 5.67 18.68 8.53
C VAL A 83 4.35 19.37 8.17
N HIS A 84 4.20 19.78 6.91
CA HIS A 84 2.99 20.40 6.40
C HIS A 84 1.80 19.44 6.51
N LEU A 85 1.96 18.18 6.08
CA LEU A 85 0.90 17.17 6.10
C LEU A 85 0.63 16.58 7.49
N LYS A 86 1.57 16.70 8.43
CA LYS A 86 1.37 16.27 9.83
C LYS A 86 0.16 16.94 10.49
N ASN A 87 -0.16 18.17 10.08
CA ASN A 87 -1.26 18.96 10.66
C ASN A 87 -2.55 18.92 9.84
N THR A 88 -2.57 18.26 8.68
CA THR A 88 -3.75 18.16 7.81
C THR A 88 -4.57 16.89 8.06
N ALA A 89 -4.15 16.06 9.02
CA ALA A 89 -4.81 14.79 9.33
C ALA A 89 -6.07 14.99 10.20
N THR A 90 -7.14 15.56 9.62
CA THR A 90 -8.50 15.40 10.16
C THR A 90 -9.55 15.44 9.04
N TYR A 91 -10.25 14.29 8.86
CA TYR A 91 -11.71 14.12 8.65
C TYR A 91 -12.07 13.02 7.63
N ASP A 92 -12.43 11.83 8.14
CA ASP A 92 -13.51 10.95 7.63
C ASP A 92 -14.01 10.08 8.80
N GLY A 93 -15.33 10.06 9.01
CA GLY A 93 -16.00 9.68 10.23
C GLY A 93 -16.62 8.29 10.24
N SER A 94 -16.52 7.65 11.40
CA SER A 94 -17.54 6.77 11.93
C SER A 94 -17.87 7.23 13.35
N GLY A 95 -19.12 7.64 13.56
CA GLY A 95 -19.60 8.17 14.83
C GLY A 95 -19.85 7.12 15.92
N GLN A 96 -19.83 7.64 17.16
CA GLN A 96 -20.52 7.17 18.39
C GLN A 96 -20.12 5.79 18.95
N GLN A 97 -20.04 5.52 20.27
CA GLN A 97 -20.19 6.25 21.54
C GLN A 97 -19.83 5.23 22.68
N HIS A 98 -19.70 5.71 23.93
CA HIS A 98 -19.60 4.99 25.22
C HIS A 98 -18.21 4.44 25.58
N GLY A 99 -17.65 4.66 26.78
CA GLY A 99 -18.14 5.21 28.04
C GLY A 99 -17.26 4.66 29.16
N GLY A 100 -17.08 5.42 30.24
CA GLY A 100 -16.37 4.99 31.47
C GLY A 100 -15.34 6.00 31.94
#